data_AF-A0A955SGT7-F1
#
_entry.id   AF-A0A955SGT7-F1
#
_cell.length_a   1.000
_cell.length_b   1.000
_cell.length_c   1.000
_cell.angle_alpha   90.00
_cell.angle_beta   90.00
_cell.angle_gamma   90.00
#
_symmetry.space_group_name_H-M   'P 1'
#
loop_
_entity.id
_entity.type
_entity.pdbx_description
1 polymer ?
#
loop_
_entity_poly.entity_id
_entity_poly.type
_entity_poly.pdbx_seq_one_letter_code
_entity_poly.pdbx_strand_id
1 'polypeptide(L)'
;FIGASPGSCGGGVKTTTFALLTAFTINRIQRSRRVNMFKKSIPTETVTRSVSLVLLSIGIIAVVVFMLLLGDPSNTIEADGAHATFLEYLFETVSAFGTVGLSLGITPHLPDWDKWWIILTMIVGRVGVLTFSYIVVGSGTTNGVEYSEENLMIG
;
A
#
# COMPACT_ATOMS: atom_id res chain seq x y z
N PHE A 1 7.79 1.75 3.02
CA PHE A 1 6.32 1.64 3.10
C PHE A 1 5.70 2.89 3.73
N ILE A 2 6.09 3.27 4.95
CA ILE A 2 5.81 4.62 5.49
C ILE A 2 6.63 5.61 4.67
N GLY A 3 5.94 6.45 3.89
CA GLY A 3 6.52 7.38 2.94
C GLY A 3 6.58 8.80 3.50
N ALA A 4 6.41 9.77 2.61
CA ALA A 4 6.59 11.18 2.94
C ALA A 4 5.40 11.83 3.68
N SER A 5 5.61 13.05 4.17
CA SER A 5 4.59 13.89 4.78
C SER A 5 3.47 14.28 3.81
N PRO A 6 2.25 14.56 4.30
CA PRO A 6 1.16 15.05 3.45
C PRO A 6 1.56 16.35 2.73
N GLY A 7 1.24 16.44 1.44
CA GLY A 7 1.64 17.57 0.58
C GLY A 7 3.03 17.44 -0.03
N SER A 8 3.79 16.39 0.31
CA SER A 8 5.08 16.09 -0.32
C SER A 8 4.93 15.43 -1.70
N CYS A 9 5.99 15.52 -2.48
CA CYS A 9 6.19 14.80 -3.74
C CYS A 9 6.50 13.31 -3.52
N GLY A 10 6.94 12.89 -2.33
CA GLY A 10 7.26 11.50 -2.05
C GLY A 10 6.01 10.60 -2.00
N GLY A 11 6.08 9.45 -2.66
CA GLY A 11 5.02 8.44 -2.70
C GLY A 11 4.90 7.59 -1.43
N GLY A 12 4.00 6.60 -1.48
CA GLY A 12 3.77 5.63 -0.41
C GLY A 12 2.72 6.05 0.63
N VAL A 13 2.65 5.28 1.74
CA VAL A 13 1.68 5.56 2.82
C VAL A 13 2.15 6.77 3.62
N LYS A 14 1.38 7.85 3.59
CA LYS A 14 1.75 9.11 4.23
C LYS A 14 1.91 8.97 5.75
N THR A 15 2.85 9.72 6.31
CA THR A 15 3.12 9.73 7.76
C THR A 15 1.89 10.11 8.58
N THR A 16 1.01 10.96 8.06
CA THR A 16 -0.27 11.29 8.71
C THR A 16 -1.25 10.13 8.74
N THR A 17 -1.30 9.31 7.70
CA THR A 17 -2.12 8.09 7.68
C THR A 17 -1.62 7.13 8.76
N PHE A 18 -0.30 6.96 8.88
CA PHE A 18 0.31 6.14 9.93
C PHE A 18 0.00 6.68 11.34
N ALA A 19 0.20 7.98 11.57
CA ALA A 19 -0.09 8.61 12.87
C ALA A 19 -1.57 8.48 13.27
N LEU A 20 -2.47 8.64 12.30
CA LEU A 20 -3.91 8.51 12.51
C LEU A 20 -4.31 7.08 12.84
N LEU A 21 -3.74 6.07 12.15
CA LEU A 21 -3.98 4.67 12.45
C LEU A 21 -3.46 4.28 13.84
N THR A 22 -2.26 4.73 14.20
CA THR A 22 -1.70 4.50 15.55
C THR A 22 -2.60 5.11 16.62
N ALA A 23 -3.05 6.36 16.43
CA ALA A 23 -3.99 7.01 17.35
C ALA A 23 -5.34 6.28 17.41
N PHE A 24 -5.85 5.78 16.28
CA PHE A 24 -7.07 4.99 16.22
C PHE A 24 -6.93 3.69 17.01
N THR A 25 -5.85 2.94 16.82
CA THR A 25 -5.57 1.69 17.56
C THR A 25 -5.48 1.93 19.06
N ILE A 26 -4.75 2.97 19.49
CA ILE A 26 -4.63 3.32 20.91
C ILE A 26 -6.00 3.70 21.50
N ASN A 27 -6.77 4.56 20.84
CA ASN A 27 -8.09 4.96 21.33
C ASN A 27 -9.09 3.80 21.35
N ARG A 28 -8.97 2.85 20.40
CA ARG A 28 -9.79 1.64 20.37
C ARG A 28 -9.50 0.74 21.57
N ILE A 29 -8.21 0.56 21.93
CA ILE A 29 -7.79 -0.17 23.13
C ILE A 29 -8.30 0.53 24.39
N GLN A 30 -8.26 1.87 24.43
CA GLN A 30 -8.78 2.68 25.53
C GLN A 30 -10.32 2.80 25.56
N ARG A 31 -11.06 2.05 24.72
CA ARG A 31 -12.54 2.12 24.57
C ARG A 31 -13.09 3.51 24.25
N SER A 32 -12.27 4.44 23.75
CA SER A 32 -12.73 5.75 23.31
C SER A 32 -13.36 5.65 21.92
N ARG A 33 -14.64 6.07 21.81
CA ARG A 33 -15.39 6.02 20.54
C ARG A 33 -14.90 7.04 19.50
N ARG A 34 -14.13 8.05 19.91
CA ARG A 34 -13.60 9.10 19.02
C ARG A 34 -12.08 9.11 19.04
N VAL A 35 -11.48 9.18 17.85
CA VAL A 35 -10.04 9.40 17.70
C VAL A 35 -9.78 10.89 17.93
N ASN A 36 -9.15 11.21 19.06
CA ASN A 36 -8.78 12.57 19.41
C ASN A 36 -7.27 12.72 19.25
N MET A 37 -6.84 13.70 18.45
CA MET A 37 -5.43 14.02 18.23
C MET A 37 -5.25 15.54 18.38
N PHE A 38 -4.24 15.99 19.12
CA PHE A 38 -3.97 17.42 19.37
C PHE A 38 -5.20 18.23 19.86
N LYS A 39 -6.03 17.65 20.75
CA LYS A 39 -7.30 18.24 21.23
C LYS A 39 -8.36 18.48 20.13
N LYS A 40 -8.23 17.86 18.96
CA LYS A 40 -9.26 17.85 17.90
C LYS A 40 -9.77 16.42 17.67
N SER A 41 -11.08 16.29 17.46
CA SER A 41 -11.69 15.02 17.07
C SER A 41 -11.59 14.81 15.56
N ILE A 42 -11.13 13.62 15.16
CA ILE A 42 -11.03 13.23 13.75
C ILE A 42 -12.35 12.57 13.33
N PRO A 43 -12.93 12.94 12.16
CA PRO A 43 -14.11 12.28 11.61
C PRO A 43 -13.86 10.79 11.36
N THR A 44 -14.87 9.96 11.61
CA THR A 44 -14.79 8.51 11.38
C THR A 44 -14.56 8.18 9.90
N GLU A 45 -15.09 8.97 8.98
CA GLU A 45 -14.86 8.85 7.52
C GLU A 45 -13.37 8.98 7.14
N THR A 46 -12.63 9.87 7.81
CA THR A 46 -11.19 10.02 7.57
C THR A 46 -10.42 8.81 8.07
N VAL A 47 -10.89 8.20 9.17
CA VAL A 47 -10.31 6.97 9.72
C VAL A 47 -10.55 5.79 8.79
N THR A 48 -11.79 5.56 8.36
CA THR A 48 -12.12 4.46 7.45
C THR A 48 -11.37 4.60 6.13
N ARG A 49 -11.31 5.82 5.56
CA ARG A 49 -10.53 6.10 4.35
C ARG A 49 -9.04 5.80 4.54
N SER A 50 -8.47 6.13 5.70
CA SER A 50 -7.07 5.84 6.03
C SER A 50 -6.79 4.35 6.15
N VAL A 51 -7.72 3.58 6.73
CA VAL A 51 -7.64 2.11 6.81
C VAL A 51 -7.71 1.50 5.41
N SER A 52 -8.70 1.88 4.59
CA SER A 52 -8.85 1.40 3.22
C SER A 52 -7.61 1.66 2.39
N LEU A 53 -6.98 2.83 2.56
CA LEU A 53 -5.73 3.17 1.90
C LEU A 53 -4.58 2.21 2.21
N VAL A 54 -4.39 1.90 3.49
CA VAL A 54 -3.30 1.01 3.91
C VAL A 54 -3.55 -0.40 3.44
N LEU A 55 -4.79 -0.90 3.57
CA LEU A 55 -5.17 -2.21 3.06
C LEU A 55 -4.95 -2.32 1.55
N LEU A 56 -5.36 -1.32 0.78
CA LEU A 56 -5.19 -1.32 -0.67
C LEU A 56 -3.71 -1.21 -1.07
N SER A 57 -2.91 -0.44 -0.33
CA SER A 57 -1.46 -0.36 -0.53
C SER A 57 -0.77 -1.70 -0.29
N ILE A 58 -1.11 -2.39 0.80
CA ILE A 58 -0.58 -3.73 1.12
C ILE A 58 -1.01 -4.73 0.05
N GLY A 59 -2.28 -4.69 -0.37
CA GLY A 59 -2.80 -5.56 -1.42
C GLY A 59 -2.07 -5.39 -2.75
N ILE A 60 -1.83 -4.16 -3.19
CA ILE A 60 -1.06 -3.88 -4.42
C ILE A 60 0.36 -4.43 -4.30
N ILE A 61 1.07 -4.15 -3.21
CA ILE A 61 2.43 -4.66 -3.00
C ILE A 61 2.44 -6.19 -3.01
N ALA A 62 1.48 -6.83 -2.34
CA ALA A 62 1.39 -8.29 -2.30
C ALA A 62 1.14 -8.88 -3.70
N VAL A 63 0.24 -8.30 -4.49
CA VAL A 63 -0.03 -8.74 -5.88
C VAL A 63 1.18 -8.55 -6.77
N VAL A 64 1.88 -7.41 -6.67
CA VAL A 64 3.09 -7.14 -7.46
C VAL A 64 4.20 -8.11 -7.10
N VAL A 65 4.49 -8.29 -5.80
CA VAL A 65 5.48 -9.27 -5.35
C VAL A 65 5.11 -10.66 -5.85
N PHE A 66 3.85 -11.07 -5.76
CA PHE A 66 3.41 -12.36 -6.29
C PHE A 66 3.62 -12.48 -7.81
N MET A 67 3.34 -11.42 -8.58
CA MET A 67 3.58 -11.41 -10.02
C MET A 67 5.07 -11.45 -10.39
N LEU A 68 5.95 -10.83 -9.60
CA LEU A 68 7.39 -10.92 -9.75
C LEU A 68 7.88 -12.36 -9.49
N LEU A 69 7.36 -13.01 -8.44
CA LEU A 69 7.68 -14.41 -8.15
C LEU A 69 7.19 -15.38 -9.24
N LEU A 70 6.08 -15.07 -9.95
CA LEU A 70 5.58 -15.86 -11.07
C LEU A 70 6.28 -15.56 -12.40
N GLY A 71 6.80 -14.33 -12.53
CA GLY A 71 7.44 -13.79 -13.73
C GLY A 71 8.83 -14.34 -14.01
N ASP A 72 9.39 -15.09 -13.06
CA ASP A 72 10.69 -15.74 -13.16
C ASP A 72 10.50 -17.23 -13.50
N PRO A 73 10.38 -17.62 -14.79
CA PRO A 73 10.27 -19.03 -15.20
C PRO A 73 11.55 -19.84 -14.93
N SER A 74 12.61 -19.19 -14.45
CA SER A 74 13.87 -19.80 -14.07
C SER A 74 14.18 -19.49 -12.60
N ASN A 75 13.97 -20.46 -11.72
CA ASN A 75 14.72 -20.56 -10.44
C ASN A 75 16.24 -20.79 -10.70
N THR A 76 16.79 -20.20 -11.76
CA THR A 76 18.03 -20.60 -12.44
C THR A 76 18.57 -19.38 -13.21
N ILE A 77 18.72 -18.24 -12.57
CA ILE A 77 19.85 -17.37 -12.95
C ILE A 77 21.08 -17.98 -12.28
N GLU A 78 21.64 -18.99 -12.95
CA GLU A 78 23.05 -19.32 -12.91
C GLU A 78 23.83 -18.15 -13.54
N ALA A 79 23.93 -17.04 -12.82
CA ALA A 79 24.92 -16.00 -13.08
C ALA A 79 25.28 -15.40 -11.72
N ASP A 80 26.38 -15.89 -11.14
CA ASP A 80 27.06 -15.32 -9.98
C ASP A 80 26.29 -15.32 -8.65
N GLY A 81 25.92 -16.50 -8.15
CA GLY A 81 25.76 -16.76 -6.69
C GLY A 81 24.67 -16.00 -5.92
N ALA A 82 23.86 -15.17 -6.58
CA ALA A 82 22.80 -14.39 -5.95
C ALA A 82 21.43 -15.06 -6.20
N HIS A 83 21.02 -15.93 -5.28
CA HIS A 83 19.60 -16.28 -5.18
C HIS A 83 18.82 -15.01 -4.85
N ALA A 84 18.09 -14.45 -5.82
CA ALA A 84 17.17 -13.36 -5.54
C ALA A 84 16.13 -13.84 -4.52
N THR A 85 16.34 -13.49 -3.25
CA THR A 85 15.52 -13.98 -2.16
C THR A 85 14.19 -13.23 -2.20
N PHE A 86 13.08 -13.84 -1.77
CA PHE A 86 11.77 -13.16 -1.60
C PHE A 86 11.91 -11.75 -0.97
N LEU A 87 12.85 -11.61 -0.04
CA LEU A 87 13.18 -10.35 0.63
C LEU A 87 13.62 -9.24 -0.34
N GLU A 88 14.35 -9.58 -1.41
CA GLU A 88 14.85 -8.63 -2.40
C GLU A 88 13.71 -8.11 -3.28
N TYR A 89 12.85 -8.99 -3.80
CA TYR A 89 11.64 -8.59 -4.55
C TYR A 89 10.69 -7.76 -3.68
N LEU A 90 10.54 -8.13 -2.41
CA LEU A 90 9.74 -7.35 -1.46
C LEU A 90 10.36 -5.97 -1.21
N PHE A 91 11.68 -5.89 -1.04
CA PHE A 91 12.38 -4.62 -0.84
C PHE A 91 12.25 -3.70 -2.06
N GLU A 92 12.47 -4.22 -3.27
CA GLU A 92 12.30 -3.48 -4.53
C GLU A 92 10.87 -2.98 -4.67
N THR A 93 9.87 -3.83 -4.45
CA THR A 93 8.47 -3.44 -4.61
C THR A 93 8.09 -2.36 -3.59
N VAL A 94 8.53 -2.49 -2.33
CA VAL A 94 8.28 -1.48 -1.30
C VAL A 94 9.01 -0.17 -1.59
N SER A 95 10.22 -0.23 -2.13
CA SER A 95 11.00 0.94 -2.53
C SER A 95 10.38 1.66 -3.72
N ALA A 96 9.95 0.91 -4.75
CA ALA A 96 9.24 1.41 -5.92
C ALA A 96 7.92 2.07 -5.52
N PHE A 97 7.12 1.41 -4.68
CA PHE A 97 5.84 1.95 -4.19
C PHE A 97 6.04 3.21 -3.35
N GLY A 98 7.08 3.25 -2.52
CA GLY A 98 7.45 4.45 -1.77
C GLY A 98 8.14 5.52 -2.60
N THR A 99 8.48 5.25 -3.86
CA THR A 99 9.35 6.07 -4.71
C THR A 99 10.64 6.48 -3.98
N VAL A 100 11.20 5.56 -3.18
CA VAL A 100 12.37 5.82 -2.32
C VAL A 100 13.65 5.84 -3.16
N GLY A 101 13.69 5.04 -4.23
CA GLY A 101 14.84 4.97 -5.15
C GLY A 101 16.02 4.16 -4.63
N LEU A 102 15.82 3.37 -3.57
CA LEU A 102 16.81 2.41 -3.08
C LEU A 102 16.60 1.04 -3.74
N SER A 103 17.69 0.33 -3.98
CA SER A 103 17.68 -1.01 -4.56
C SER A 103 18.69 -1.90 -3.84
N LEU A 104 18.42 -3.21 -3.76
CA LEU A 104 19.38 -4.21 -3.30
C LEU A 104 20.32 -4.70 -4.43
N GLY A 105 20.23 -4.09 -5.61
CA GLY A 105 21.09 -4.39 -6.76
C GLY A 105 20.47 -5.33 -7.78
N ILE A 106 19.24 -5.79 -7.58
CA ILE A 106 18.56 -6.69 -8.54
C ILE A 106 17.89 -5.95 -9.70
N THR A 107 17.59 -4.65 -9.58
CA THR A 107 16.90 -3.85 -10.61
C THR A 107 17.48 -3.96 -12.03
N PRO A 108 18.82 -3.93 -12.25
CA PRO A 108 19.39 -4.08 -13.59
C PRO A 108 19.25 -5.51 -14.16
N HIS A 109 19.14 -6.51 -13.30
CA HIS A 109 19.07 -7.93 -13.67
C HIS A 109 17.63 -8.45 -13.83
N LEU A 110 16.61 -7.60 -13.57
CA LEU A 110 15.20 -7.98 -13.73
C LEU A 110 14.86 -8.28 -15.20
N PRO A 111 14.08 -9.34 -15.46
CA PRO A 111 13.51 -9.59 -16.79
C PRO A 111 12.53 -8.48 -17.19
N ASP A 112 12.26 -8.35 -18.48
CA ASP A 112 11.40 -7.28 -19.01
C ASP A 112 9.98 -7.34 -18.42
N TRP A 113 9.48 -8.53 -18.11
CA TRP A 113 8.20 -8.74 -17.42
C TRP A 113 8.16 -8.06 -16.04
N ASP A 114 9.18 -8.26 -15.22
CA ASP A 114 9.26 -7.72 -13.87
C ASP A 114 9.47 -6.21 -13.86
N LYS A 115 10.26 -5.70 -14.81
CA LYS A 115 10.46 -4.26 -15.01
C LYS A 115 9.13 -3.53 -15.23
N TRP A 116 8.22 -4.11 -16.02
CA TRP A 116 6.89 -3.51 -16.24
C TRP A 116 6.09 -3.38 -14.95
N TRP A 117 6.09 -4.42 -14.10
CA TRP A 117 5.41 -4.39 -12.81
C TRP A 117 5.99 -3.36 -11.84
N ILE A 118 7.33 -3.24 -11.78
CA ILE A 118 8.00 -2.23 -10.97
C ILE A 118 7.68 -0.81 -11.44
N ILE A 119 7.70 -0.56 -12.76
CA ILE A 119 7.33 0.76 -13.33
C ILE A 119 5.89 1.12 -12.96
N LEU A 120 4.95 0.19 -13.11
CA LEU A 120 3.55 0.40 -12.73
C LEU A 120 3.44 0.75 -11.24
N THR A 121 4.18 0.04 -10.40
CA THR A 121 4.22 0.27 -8.95
C THR A 121 4.75 1.66 -8.60
N MET A 122 5.78 2.16 -9.31
CA MET A 122 6.29 3.52 -9.14
C MET A 122 5.23 4.58 -9.50
N ILE A 123 4.49 4.38 -10.60
CA ILE A 123 3.42 5.30 -11.01
C ILE A 123 2.32 5.34 -9.95
N VAL A 124 1.85 4.17 -9.49
CA VAL A 124 0.82 4.08 -8.44
C VAL A 124 1.32 4.73 -7.14
N GLY A 125 2.56 4.45 -6.75
CA GLY A 125 3.21 5.03 -5.58
C GLY A 125 3.25 6.55 -5.61
N ARG A 126 3.57 7.13 -6.78
CA ARG A 126 3.69 8.58 -6.99
C ARG A 126 2.34 9.30 -7.12
N VAL A 127 1.40 8.75 -7.89
CA VAL A 127 0.05 9.31 -8.11
C VAL A 127 -0.79 9.22 -6.83
N GLY A 128 -0.47 8.26 -5.98
CA GLY A 128 -1.13 8.01 -4.71
C GLY A 128 -2.30 7.05 -4.88
N VAL A 129 -2.39 6.12 -3.94
CA VAL A 129 -3.33 4.99 -3.98
C VAL A 129 -4.80 5.44 -4.03
N LEU A 130 -5.16 6.54 -3.35
CA LEU A 130 -6.51 7.11 -3.46
C LEU A 130 -6.85 7.55 -4.88
N THR A 131 -5.95 8.34 -5.47
CA THR A 131 -6.16 8.90 -6.81
C THR A 131 -6.24 7.79 -7.84
N PHE A 132 -5.36 6.78 -7.72
CA PHE A 132 -5.41 5.59 -8.56
C PHE A 132 -6.72 4.81 -8.38
N SER A 133 -7.16 4.57 -7.14
CA SER A 133 -8.45 3.89 -6.88
C SER A 133 -9.63 4.65 -7.46
N TYR A 134 -9.61 5.98 -7.44
CA TYR A 134 -10.67 6.81 -8.01
C TYR A 134 -10.71 6.74 -9.55
N ILE A 135 -9.53 6.65 -10.19
CA ILE A 135 -9.43 6.48 -11.64
C ILE A 135 -9.94 5.09 -12.08
N VAL A 136 -9.61 4.04 -11.32
CA VAL A 136 -9.98 2.66 -11.66
C VAL A 136 -11.45 2.36 -11.36
N VAL A 137 -11.96 2.80 -10.22
CA VAL A 137 -13.34 2.52 -9.76
C VAL A 137 -14.36 3.53 -10.33
N GLY A 138 -13.91 4.72 -10.73
CA GLY A 138 -14.76 5.80 -11.21
C GLY A 138 -15.44 6.58 -10.08
N SER A 139 -15.92 7.78 -10.39
CA SER A 139 -16.52 8.74 -9.45
C SER A 139 -17.97 8.42 -9.07
N GLY A 140 -18.43 7.19 -9.30
CA GLY A 140 -19.83 6.83 -9.11
C GLY A 140 -20.14 6.51 -7.64
N THR A 141 -20.81 7.42 -6.95
CA THR A 141 -21.60 7.03 -5.77
C THR A 141 -22.76 6.18 -6.29
N THR A 142 -22.58 4.87 -6.33
CA THR A 142 -23.72 3.98 -6.28
C THR A 142 -24.25 4.07 -4.85
N ASN A 143 -25.23 4.93 -4.62
CA ASN A 143 -26.15 4.71 -3.51
C ASN A 143 -26.87 3.41 -3.83
N GLY A 144 -26.21 2.29 -3.52
CA GLY A 144 -26.78 0.97 -3.63
C GLY A 144 -27.98 0.86 -2.71
N VAL A 145 -28.79 -0.16 -2.94
CA VAL A 145 -29.89 -0.50 -2.03
C VAL A 145 -29.28 -0.85 -0.67
N GLU A 146 -29.73 -0.19 0.39
CA GLU A 146 -29.33 -0.48 1.76
C GLU A 146 -30.02 -1.78 2.20
N TYR A 147 -29.25 -2.85 2.34
CA TYR A 147 -29.74 -4.15 2.78
C TYR A 147 -29.80 -4.20 4.32
N SER A 148 -30.64 -5.10 4.86
CA SER A 148 -30.76 -5.28 6.31
C SER A 148 -29.40 -5.56 6.95
N GLU A 149 -29.07 -4.81 8.00
CA GLU A 149 -27.83 -5.00 8.76
C GLU A 149 -27.88 -6.34 9.51
N GLU A 150 -26.95 -7.24 9.23
CA GLU A 150 -26.72 -8.44 10.04
C GLU A 150 -25.47 -8.28 10.89
N ASN A 151 -25.57 -8.63 12.18
CA ASN A 151 -24.44 -8.70 13.08
C ASN A 151 -23.64 -9.98 12.78
N LEU A 152 -22.67 -9.87 11.88
CA LEU A 152 -21.66 -10.91 11.67
C LEU A 152 -20.72 -10.95 12.87
N MET A 153 -20.67 -12.11 13.53
CA MET A 153 -19.66 -12.37 14.56
C MET A 153 -18.29 -12.43 13.90
N ILE A 154 -17.49 -11.41 14.17
CA ILE A 154 -16.08 -11.34 13.83
C ILE A 154 -15.34 -11.71 15.11
N GLY A 155 -14.52 -12.76 15.05
CA GLY A 155 -13.81 -13.34 16.20
C GLY A 155 -12.99 -12.34 17.01
#